data_AF-A0A8R7TLE2-F1
#
_entry.id   AF-A0A8R7TLE2-F1
#
_cell.length_a   1.000
_cell.length_b   1.000
_cell.length_c   1.000
_cell.angle_alpha   90.00
_cell.angle_beta   90.00
_cell.angle_gamma   90.00
#
_symmetry.space_group_name_H-M   'P 1'
#
loop_
_entity.id
_entity.type
_entity.pdbx_description
1 polymer ?
#
loop_
_entity_poly.entity_id
_entity_poly.type
_entity_poly.pdbx_seq_one_letter_code
_entity_poly.pdbx_strand_id
1 'polypeptide(L)'
;MKEIRRITSELKPSLTAANKRARVEYALMHLERSSLTSQGGINPTFRADMDVVHIDEKWFYRTRKTQNMYLSHREEAPHRECKHKNHIQKIRFLSAMARPRYDAQGNCVFDGKIGVWAYTEWVQAKKKSQNRLRGAWELKPCDKVDREKSREYLVKYVLPAIKEKWPESDR
;
A
#
# COMPACT_ATOMS: atom_id res chain seq x y z
N MET A 1 -36.56 -29.83 -5.13
CA MET A 1 -35.10 -29.78 -4.84
C MET A 1 -34.81 -28.50 -4.07
N LYS A 2 -34.13 -28.54 -2.91
CA LYS A 2 -33.67 -27.32 -2.24
C LYS A 2 -32.44 -26.82 -2.99
N GLU A 3 -32.52 -25.62 -3.55
CA GLU A 3 -31.39 -24.93 -4.20
C GLU A 3 -30.24 -24.75 -3.20
N ILE A 4 -29.07 -25.30 -3.52
CA ILE A 4 -27.85 -25.11 -2.72
C ILE A 4 -27.14 -23.88 -3.25
N ARG A 5 -27.07 -22.82 -2.43
CA ARG A 5 -26.36 -21.57 -2.76
C ARG A 5 -24.93 -21.61 -2.25
N ARG A 6 -23.95 -21.37 -3.14
CA ARG A 6 -22.56 -21.11 -2.73
C ARG A 6 -22.47 -19.75 -2.05
N ILE A 7 -22.04 -19.73 -0.80
CA ILE A 7 -21.69 -18.49 -0.07
C ILE A 7 -20.21 -18.47 0.26
N THR A 8 -19.61 -17.28 0.27
CA THR A 8 -18.27 -17.04 0.81
C THR A 8 -18.43 -16.32 2.14
N SER A 9 -18.06 -17.00 3.23
CA SER A 9 -18.09 -16.41 4.58
C SER A 9 -16.70 -15.87 4.92
N GLU A 10 -16.49 -14.58 4.72
CA GLU A 10 -15.23 -13.91 5.07
C GLU A 10 -15.27 -13.39 6.50
N LEU A 11 -14.16 -13.56 7.23
CA LEU A 11 -13.98 -12.95 8.53
C LEU A 11 -13.83 -11.44 8.37
N LYS A 12 -14.79 -10.70 8.93
CA LYS A 12 -14.75 -9.23 8.97
C LYS A 12 -14.25 -8.76 10.34
N PRO A 13 -13.48 -7.67 10.41
CA PRO A 13 -13.09 -7.09 11.69
C PRO A 13 -14.33 -6.70 12.48
N SER A 14 -14.37 -7.08 13.75
CA SER A 14 -15.43 -6.64 14.67
C SER A 14 -15.23 -5.16 14.98
N LEU A 15 -16.25 -4.35 14.69
CA LEU A 15 -16.24 -2.91 14.96
C LEU A 15 -17.14 -2.62 16.16
N THR A 16 -16.57 -1.97 17.18
CA THR A 16 -17.33 -1.43 18.31
C THR A 16 -18.27 -0.31 17.82
N ALA A 17 -19.29 0.03 18.61
CA ALA A 17 -20.16 1.17 18.31
C ALA A 17 -19.36 2.48 18.14
N ALA A 18 -18.34 2.68 18.99
CA ALA A 18 -17.43 3.82 18.90
C ALA A 18 -16.64 3.84 17.58
N ASN A 19 -16.10 2.70 17.13
CA ASN A 19 -15.39 2.60 15.85
C ASN A 19 -16.31 2.93 14.67
N LYS A 20 -17.56 2.46 14.71
CA LYS A 20 -18.56 2.78 13.67
C LYS A 20 -18.84 4.27 13.63
N ARG A 21 -19.09 4.90 14.78
CA ARG A 21 -19.33 6.34 14.90
C ARG A 21 -18.15 7.15 14.37
N ALA A 22 -16.93 6.85 14.80
CA ALA A 22 -15.73 7.56 14.36
C ALA A 22 -15.53 7.48 12.83
N ARG A 23 -15.85 6.35 12.21
CA ARG A 23 -15.78 6.20 10.74
C ARG A 23 -16.81 7.06 10.01
N VAL A 24 -18.02 7.19 10.56
CA VAL A 24 -19.06 8.06 9.99
C VAL A 24 -18.66 9.53 10.15
N GLU A 25 -18.19 9.93 11.33
CA GLU A 25 -17.69 11.28 11.58
C GLU A 25 -16.53 11.64 10.65
N TYR A 26 -15.59 10.71 10.44
CA TYR A 26 -14.52 10.87 9.47
C TYR A 26 -15.04 11.12 8.06
N ALA A 27 -16.01 10.33 7.59
CA ALA A 27 -16.59 10.50 6.26
C ALA A 27 -17.29 11.86 6.11
N LEU A 28 -18.05 12.28 7.13
CA LEU A 28 -18.73 13.58 7.14
C LEU A 28 -17.74 14.76 7.12
N MET A 29 -16.60 14.64 7.79
CA MET A 29 -15.55 15.67 7.79
C MET A 29 -14.93 15.88 6.41
N HIS A 30 -14.97 14.87 5.53
CA HIS A 30 -14.43 14.96 4.16
C HIS A 30 -15.49 15.41 3.14
N LEU A 31 -16.69 15.79 3.57
CA LEU A 31 -17.67 16.41 2.68
C LEU A 31 -17.32 17.86 2.41
N GLU A 32 -17.58 18.29 1.18
CA GLU A 32 -17.41 19.66 0.74
C GLU A 32 -18.53 20.51 1.31
N ARG A 33 -18.22 21.49 2.16
CA ARG A 33 -19.24 22.24 2.92
C ARG A 33 -20.21 23.00 2.02
N SER A 34 -19.72 23.54 0.90
CA SER A 34 -20.53 24.28 -0.07
C SER A 34 -21.56 23.39 -0.79
N SER A 35 -21.29 22.09 -0.92
CA SER A 35 -22.21 21.10 -1.50
C SER A 35 -23.42 20.79 -0.60
N LEU A 36 -23.37 21.23 0.66
CA LEU A 36 -24.42 21.01 1.66
C LEU A 36 -25.43 22.16 1.74
N THR A 37 -25.18 23.29 1.05
CA THR A 37 -25.94 24.54 1.18
C THR A 37 -26.51 25.07 -0.14
N SER A 38 -26.40 24.33 -1.24
CA SER A 38 -26.82 24.78 -2.57
C SER A 38 -28.33 24.99 -2.67
N GLN A 39 -28.75 26.15 -3.19
CA GLN A 39 -30.15 26.58 -3.37
C GLN A 39 -31.01 25.64 -4.27
N GLY A 40 -30.40 24.67 -4.95
CA GLY A 40 -31.07 23.68 -5.81
C GLY A 40 -31.27 22.29 -5.19
N GLY A 41 -30.99 22.12 -3.89
CA GLY A 41 -31.07 20.83 -3.18
C GLY A 41 -29.73 20.38 -2.62
N ILE A 42 -29.76 19.46 -1.65
CA ILE A 42 -28.57 18.89 -1.00
C ILE A 42 -28.00 17.79 -1.90
N ASN A 43 -26.84 18.03 -2.50
CA ASN A 43 -26.11 17.03 -3.27
C ASN A 43 -24.65 16.95 -2.77
N PRO A 44 -24.39 16.16 -1.71
CA PRO A 44 -23.12 16.18 -1.00
C PRO A 44 -22.00 15.60 -1.88
N THR A 45 -20.93 16.35 -2.05
CA THR A 45 -19.70 15.90 -2.72
C THR A 45 -18.57 15.77 -1.72
N PHE A 46 -17.60 14.90 -1.98
CA PHE A 46 -16.38 14.83 -1.17
C PHE A 46 -15.39 15.94 -1.58
N ARG A 47 -14.60 16.40 -0.60
CA ARG A 47 -13.47 17.30 -0.83
C ARG A 47 -12.52 16.67 -1.84
N ALA A 48 -11.88 17.54 -2.62
CA ALA A 48 -10.96 17.08 -3.65
C ALA A 48 -9.65 16.52 -3.07
N ASP A 49 -9.28 16.89 -1.84
CA ASP A 49 -8.08 16.45 -1.13
C ASP A 49 -6.79 16.67 -1.97
N MET A 50 -6.72 17.83 -2.64
CA MET A 50 -5.60 18.20 -3.52
C MET A 50 -4.29 18.38 -2.76
N ASP A 51 -4.37 18.67 -1.47
CA ASP A 51 -3.29 18.90 -0.49
C ASP A 51 -2.96 17.66 0.36
N VAL A 52 -3.55 16.51 0.05
CA VAL A 52 -3.39 15.28 0.84
C VAL A 52 -2.48 14.28 0.15
N VAL A 53 -1.54 13.73 0.93
CA VAL A 53 -0.71 12.58 0.55
C VAL A 53 -1.13 11.37 1.36
N HIS A 54 -1.57 10.32 0.67
CA HIS A 54 -1.85 9.03 1.26
C HIS A 54 -0.59 8.18 1.32
N ILE A 55 -0.35 7.61 2.50
CA ILE A 55 0.81 6.76 2.77
C ILE A 55 0.30 5.43 3.30
N ASP A 56 0.81 4.33 2.76
CA ASP A 56 0.49 2.98 3.22
C ASP A 56 1.71 2.06 3.20
N GLU A 57 1.68 1.02 4.03
CA GLU A 57 2.69 -0.02 4.08
C GLU A 57 2.14 -1.36 3.58
N LYS A 58 2.89 -2.01 2.70
CA LYS A 58 2.49 -3.31 2.16
C LYS A 58 3.61 -4.33 2.19
N TRP A 59 3.28 -5.54 2.65
CA TRP A 59 4.15 -6.71 2.52
C TRP A 59 4.01 -7.34 1.13
N PHE A 60 5.14 -7.48 0.44
CA PHE A 60 5.27 -8.24 -0.79
C PHE A 60 6.00 -9.54 -0.50
N TYR A 61 5.39 -10.64 -0.90
CA TYR A 61 5.93 -11.97 -0.71
C TYR A 61 6.54 -12.45 -2.01
N ARG A 62 7.71 -13.10 -1.95
CA ARG A 62 8.36 -13.73 -3.11
C ARG A 62 7.41 -14.69 -3.84
N THR A 63 6.52 -15.33 -3.09
CA THR A 63 5.52 -16.21 -3.66
C THR A 63 4.28 -16.27 -2.76
N ARG A 64 3.10 -16.54 -3.33
CA ARG A 64 1.85 -16.71 -2.56
C ARG A 64 1.70 -18.16 -2.11
N LYS A 65 1.05 -18.37 -0.95
CA LYS A 65 0.73 -19.71 -0.44
C LYS A 65 -0.13 -20.49 -1.44
N THR A 66 -1.14 -19.84 -1.97
CA THR A 66 -2.03 -20.35 -3.01
C THR A 66 -1.92 -19.41 -4.21
N GLN A 67 -1.68 -19.97 -5.38
CA GLN A 67 -1.58 -19.21 -6.62
C GLN A 67 -2.42 -19.92 -7.68
N ASN A 68 -3.30 -19.16 -8.33
CA ASN A 68 -4.01 -19.66 -9.50
C ASN A 68 -3.04 -19.60 -10.68
N MET A 69 -2.91 -20.73 -11.37
CA MET A 69 -2.04 -20.88 -12.54
C MET A 69 -2.91 -21.41 -13.67
N TYR A 70 -2.77 -20.80 -14.85
CA TYR A 70 -3.31 -21.36 -16.08
C TYR A 70 -2.24 -22.26 -16.66
N LEU A 71 -2.62 -23.48 -17.03
CA LEU A 71 -1.73 -24.49 -17.59
C LEU A 71 -2.30 -24.95 -18.92
N SER A 72 -1.43 -25.24 -19.89
CA SER A 72 -1.84 -25.92 -21.10
C SER A 72 -2.30 -27.35 -20.79
N HIS A 73 -3.13 -27.94 -21.64
CA HIS A 73 -3.66 -29.29 -21.46
C HIS A 73 -2.59 -30.40 -21.52
N ARG A 74 -1.35 -30.08 -21.89
CA ARG A 74 -0.19 -31.00 -21.90
C ARG A 74 0.82 -30.70 -20.79
N GLU A 75 0.58 -29.66 -19.98
CA GLU A 75 1.52 -29.25 -18.94
C GLU A 75 1.11 -29.84 -17.60
N GLU A 76 2.07 -30.41 -16.90
CA GLU A 76 1.89 -30.83 -15.52
C GLU A 76 1.94 -29.62 -14.59
N ALA A 77 1.09 -29.64 -13.55
CA ALA A 77 1.07 -28.57 -12.57
C ALA A 77 2.39 -28.53 -11.79
N PRO A 78 3.04 -27.35 -11.67
CA PRO A 78 4.33 -27.26 -11.02
C PRO A 78 4.21 -27.60 -9.53
N HIS A 79 5.03 -28.55 -9.07
CA HIS A 79 5.12 -28.87 -7.65
C HIS A 79 5.85 -27.75 -6.91
N ARG A 80 5.20 -27.17 -5.89
CA ARG A 80 5.73 -26.04 -5.10
C ARG A 80 5.73 -26.39 -3.62
N GLU A 81 6.92 -26.58 -3.06
CA GLU A 81 7.10 -26.90 -1.65
C GLU A 81 7.86 -25.82 -0.87
N CYS A 82 7.55 -25.72 0.43
CA CYS A 82 8.36 -24.96 1.38
C CYS A 82 8.23 -25.61 2.76
N LYS A 83 9.31 -25.64 3.55
CA LYS A 83 9.30 -26.25 4.88
C LYS A 83 8.27 -25.62 5.82
N HIS A 84 8.11 -24.29 5.76
CA HIS A 84 7.09 -23.58 6.52
C HIS A 84 6.73 -22.25 5.85
N LYS A 85 5.46 -21.86 5.92
CA LYS A 85 4.92 -20.65 5.27
C LYS A 85 5.59 -19.35 5.71
N ASN A 86 6.13 -19.29 6.93
CA ASN A 86 6.83 -18.10 7.43
C ASN A 86 8.24 -17.95 6.85
N HIS A 87 8.80 -18.99 6.20
CA HIS A 87 10.09 -18.93 5.52
C HIS A 87 9.98 -18.36 4.10
N ILE A 88 8.76 -18.06 3.63
CA ILE A 88 8.57 -17.32 2.39
C ILE A 88 9.18 -15.93 2.57
N GLN A 89 10.22 -15.63 1.79
CA GLN A 89 10.84 -14.32 1.77
C GLN A 89 9.80 -13.24 1.48
N LYS A 90 9.84 -12.18 2.26
CA LYS A 90 8.94 -11.04 2.16
C LYS A 90 9.70 -9.75 2.44
N ILE A 91 9.23 -8.68 1.84
CA ILE A 91 9.77 -7.33 2.01
C ILE A 91 8.60 -6.37 2.19
N ARG A 92 8.77 -5.40 3.10
CA ARG A 92 7.76 -4.37 3.33
C ARG A 92 8.13 -3.15 2.49
N PHE A 93 7.16 -2.60 1.78
CA PHE A 93 7.29 -1.35 1.06
C PHE A 93 6.42 -0.28 1.71
N LEU A 94 6.96 0.93 1.79
CA LEU A 94 6.24 2.17 2.05
C LEU A 94 5.90 2.81 0.72
N SER A 95 4.63 3.14 0.49
CA SER A 95 4.19 3.84 -0.72
C SER A 95 3.53 5.15 -0.35
N ALA A 96 3.82 6.20 -1.12
CA ALA A 96 3.17 7.50 -1.01
C ALA A 96 2.52 7.86 -2.36
N MET A 97 1.26 8.25 -2.32
CA MET A 97 0.51 8.72 -3.49
C MET A 97 -0.41 9.88 -3.11
N ALA A 98 -0.65 10.76 -4.07
CA ALA A 98 -1.59 11.86 -3.99
C ALA A 98 -2.58 11.77 -5.14
N ARG A 99 -3.56 12.68 -5.16
CA ARG A 99 -4.55 12.73 -6.23
C ARG A 99 -3.90 13.12 -7.58
N PRO A 100 -4.15 12.37 -8.67
CA PRO A 100 -3.73 12.78 -10.00
C PRO A 100 -4.39 14.08 -10.43
N ARG A 101 -3.66 14.92 -11.17
CA ARG A 101 -4.11 16.22 -11.69
C ARG A 101 -4.00 16.25 -13.21
N TYR A 102 -4.99 16.87 -13.83
CA TYR A 102 -5.13 16.96 -15.28
C TYR A 102 -5.32 18.43 -15.68
N ASP A 103 -4.80 18.81 -16.83
CA ASP A 103 -5.05 20.13 -17.42
C ASP A 103 -6.46 20.23 -18.02
N ALA A 104 -6.80 21.40 -18.55
CA ALA A 104 -8.11 21.64 -19.18
C ALA A 104 -8.35 20.80 -20.45
N GLN A 105 -7.28 20.32 -21.08
CA GLN A 105 -7.32 19.46 -22.26
C GLN A 105 -7.40 17.97 -21.88
N GLY A 106 -7.33 17.64 -20.59
CA GLY A 106 -7.38 16.27 -20.07
C GLY A 106 -6.04 15.55 -20.06
N ASN A 107 -4.91 16.25 -20.27
CA ASN A 107 -3.58 15.65 -20.15
C ASN A 107 -3.17 15.55 -18.69
N CYS A 108 -2.52 14.45 -18.31
CA CYS A 108 -2.06 14.22 -16.96
C CYS A 108 -0.82 15.07 -16.67
N VAL A 109 -0.96 16.08 -15.80
CA VAL A 109 0.13 16.97 -15.38
C VAL A 109 0.86 16.40 -14.15
N PHE A 110 0.12 15.68 -13.31
CA PHE A 110 0.65 14.98 -12.15
C PHE A 110 -0.08 13.65 -11.99
N ASP A 111 0.64 12.54 -12.04
CA ASP A 111 0.04 11.20 -11.99
C ASP A 111 -0.27 10.72 -10.56
N GLY A 112 -0.01 11.57 -9.55
CA GLY A 112 -0.21 11.26 -8.15
C GLY A 112 0.87 10.36 -7.54
N LYS A 113 1.82 9.82 -8.32
CA LYS A 113 2.80 8.86 -7.81
C LYS A 113 4.01 9.56 -7.21
N ILE A 114 4.11 9.54 -5.88
CA ILE A 114 5.25 10.14 -5.19
C ILE A 114 6.40 9.14 -5.11
N GLY A 115 6.17 7.94 -4.58
CA GLY A 115 7.22 6.95 -4.53
C GLY A 115 6.86 5.67 -3.79
N VAL A 116 7.75 4.68 -3.93
CA VAL A 116 7.67 3.37 -3.30
C VAL A 116 9.06 3.00 -2.81
N TRP A 117 9.21 2.73 -1.52
CA TRP A 117 10.50 2.46 -0.88
C TRP A 117 10.47 1.15 -0.10
N ALA A 118 11.46 0.30 -0.33
CA ALA A 118 11.61 -0.93 0.42
C ALA A 118 12.25 -0.66 1.78
N TYR A 119 11.65 -1.17 2.86
CA TYR A 119 12.28 -1.22 4.17
C TYR A 119 13.44 -2.20 4.15
N THR A 120 14.65 -1.65 4.14
CA THR A 120 15.89 -2.40 4.02
C THR A 120 16.97 -1.86 4.97
N GLU A 121 17.90 -2.73 5.29
CA GLU A 121 19.05 -2.43 6.14
C GLU A 121 20.30 -3.10 5.58
N TRP A 122 21.43 -2.41 5.71
CA TRP A 122 22.73 -2.97 5.43
C TRP A 122 23.16 -3.82 6.62
N VAL A 123 23.37 -5.10 6.39
CA VAL A 123 23.80 -6.07 7.41
C VAL A 123 25.07 -6.74 6.93
N GLN A 124 25.97 -7.08 7.84
CA GLN A 124 27.13 -7.89 7.49
C GLN A 124 26.79 -9.37 7.43
N ALA A 125 27.32 -10.04 6.42
CA ALA A 125 27.22 -11.47 6.22
C ALA A 125 27.76 -12.28 7.41
N LYS A 126 26.87 -12.84 8.24
CA LYS A 126 27.27 -13.67 9.41
C LYS A 126 27.97 -14.98 9.04
N LYS A 127 27.78 -15.51 7.84
CA LYS A 127 28.36 -16.78 7.37
C LYS A 127 28.89 -16.61 5.95
N LYS A 128 29.98 -17.30 5.64
CA LYS A 128 30.43 -17.52 4.26
C LYS A 128 29.42 -18.42 3.54
N SER A 129 29.10 -18.09 2.31
CA SER A 129 28.41 -18.97 1.36
C SER A 129 29.23 -19.04 0.06
N GLN A 130 28.81 -19.87 -0.89
CA GLN A 130 29.48 -19.98 -2.19
C GLN A 130 29.59 -18.61 -2.90
N ASN A 131 28.54 -17.79 -2.81
CA ASN A 131 28.46 -16.51 -3.54
C ASN A 131 28.82 -15.29 -2.69
N ARG A 132 29.30 -15.47 -1.45
CA ARG A 132 29.47 -14.33 -0.52
C ARG A 132 30.42 -14.66 0.63
N LEU A 133 31.41 -13.81 0.84
CA LEU A 133 32.32 -13.88 1.98
C LEU A 133 31.62 -13.50 3.30
N ARG A 134 32.15 -14.01 4.42
CA ARG A 134 31.75 -13.53 5.75
C ARG A 134 32.18 -12.07 5.90
N GLY A 135 31.34 -11.24 6.52
CA GLY A 135 31.60 -9.82 6.73
C GLY A 135 31.24 -8.91 5.54
N ALA A 136 30.97 -9.47 4.36
CA ALA A 136 30.50 -8.67 3.22
C ALA A 136 29.17 -7.97 3.56
N TRP A 137 29.07 -6.68 3.23
CA TRP A 137 27.85 -5.90 3.39
C TRP A 137 26.78 -6.38 2.40
N GLU A 138 25.58 -6.61 2.90
CA GLU A 138 24.42 -7.01 2.11
C GLU A 138 23.21 -6.17 2.50
N LEU A 139 22.41 -5.82 1.50
CA LEU A 139 21.12 -5.19 1.74
C LEU A 139 20.07 -6.27 1.99
N LYS A 140 19.42 -6.20 3.15
CA LYS A 140 18.38 -7.15 3.56
C LYS A 140 17.07 -6.45 3.85
N PRO A 141 15.91 -7.11 3.62
CA PRO A 141 14.64 -6.63 4.13
C PRO A 141 14.69 -6.49 5.65
N CYS A 142 14.14 -5.40 6.18
CA CYS A 142 13.99 -5.26 7.62
C CYS A 142 12.96 -6.27 8.13
N ASP A 143 13.35 -7.05 9.14
CA ASP A 143 12.45 -8.03 9.76
C ASP A 143 11.34 -7.33 10.57
N LYS A 144 11.69 -6.22 11.22
CA LYS A 144 10.78 -5.36 12.00
C LYS A 144 10.90 -3.93 11.52
N VAL A 145 9.75 -3.28 11.39
CA VAL A 145 9.66 -1.84 11.13
C VAL A 145 8.91 -1.28 12.33
N ASP A 146 9.62 -0.49 13.13
CA ASP A 146 9.09 0.22 14.27
C ASP A 146 8.83 1.68 13.94
N ARG A 147 8.39 2.45 14.94
CA ARG A 147 8.10 3.88 14.80
C ARG A 147 9.32 4.67 14.32
N GLU A 148 10.52 4.32 14.78
CA GLU A 148 11.75 5.05 14.44
C GLU A 148 12.16 4.79 13.00
N LYS A 149 12.07 3.53 12.56
CA LYS A 149 12.34 3.15 11.18
C LYS A 149 11.33 3.77 10.22
N SER A 150 10.04 3.77 10.57
CA SER A 150 9.02 4.47 9.77
C SER A 150 9.30 5.97 9.72
N ARG A 151 9.67 6.61 10.84
CA ARG A 151 10.03 8.04 10.88
C ARG A 151 11.26 8.34 10.02
N GLU A 152 12.31 7.52 10.10
CA GLU A 152 13.51 7.62 9.25
C GLU A 152 13.10 7.66 7.78
N TYR A 153 12.23 6.73 7.37
CA TYR A 153 11.80 6.63 5.98
C TYR A 153 10.98 7.84 5.52
N LEU A 154 10.08 8.33 6.38
CA LEU A 154 9.32 9.54 6.09
C LEU A 154 10.23 10.75 5.86
N VAL A 155 11.20 10.96 6.75
CA VAL A 155 12.11 12.12 6.70
C VAL A 155 13.10 12.01 5.54
N LYS A 156 13.68 10.82 5.35
CA LYS A 156 14.77 10.61 4.38
C LYS A 156 14.28 10.43 2.95
N TYR A 157 13.09 9.85 2.77
CA TYR A 157 12.60 9.46 1.45
C TYR A 157 11.29 10.15 1.08
N VAL A 158 10.27 10.08 1.94
CA VAL A 158 8.93 10.53 1.57
C VAL A 158 8.85 12.06 1.45
N LEU A 159 9.25 12.79 2.49
CA LEU A 159 9.17 14.26 2.48
C LEU A 159 10.00 14.90 1.35
N PRO A 160 11.25 14.47 1.08
CA PRO A 160 12.00 14.96 -0.07
C PRO A 160 11.29 14.66 -1.40
N ALA A 161 10.76 13.44 -1.57
CA ALA A 161 10.06 13.07 -2.80
C ALA A 161 8.75 13.83 -3.00
N ILE A 162 8.02 14.13 -1.93
CA ILE A 162 6.86 15.04 -1.98
C ILE A 162 7.35 16.39 -2.49
N LYS A 163 8.35 17.00 -1.83
CA LYS A 163 8.86 18.30 -2.23
C LYS A 163 9.29 18.33 -3.70
N GLU A 164 10.01 17.32 -4.17
CA GLU A 164 10.50 17.21 -5.55
C GLU A 164 9.36 17.09 -6.56
N LYS A 165 8.40 16.20 -6.32
CA LYS A 165 7.37 15.84 -7.31
C LYS A 165 6.08 16.63 -7.20
N TRP A 166 5.86 17.35 -6.11
CA TRP A 166 4.65 18.15 -5.95
C TRP A 166 4.60 19.27 -6.99
N PRO A 167 3.45 19.46 -7.68
CA PRO A 167 3.30 20.51 -8.68
C PRO A 167 3.58 21.90 -8.10
N GLU A 168 4.35 22.71 -8.85
CA GLU A 168 4.80 24.04 -8.39
C GLU A 168 3.69 25.06 -8.26
N SER A 169 2.58 24.89 -9.00
CA SER A 169 1.38 25.71 -8.88
C SER A 169 0.77 25.72 -7.48
N ASP A 170 1.10 24.70 -6.67
CA ASP A 170 0.51 24.45 -5.35
C ASP A 170 1.59 24.34 -4.25
N ARG A 171 2.80 24.85 -4.52
CA ARG A 171 3.87 24.98 -3.53
C ARG A 171 3.79 26.28 -2.75
#